data_AF-A0A6P0DSM3-F1
#
_entry.id   AF-A0A6P0DSM3-F1
#
_cell.length_a   1.000
_cell.length_b   1.000
_cell.length_c   1.000
_cell.angle_alpha   90.00
_cell.angle_beta   90.00
_cell.angle_gamma   90.00
#
_symmetry.space_group_name_H-M   'P 1'
#
loop_
_entity.id
_entity.type
_entity.pdbx_description
1 polymer ?
#
loop_
_entity_poly.entity_id
_entity_poly.type
_entity_poly.pdbx_seq_one_letter_code
_entity_poly.pdbx_strand_id
1 'polypeptide(L)' 'MTIDDHIVFIVDDDERVREALSELLDSHGMRAIAFESAGDYVRAD' A
#
# COMPACT_ATOMS: atom_id res chain seq x y z
N MET A 1 13.54 -18.29 -1.45
CA MET A 1 12.10 -18.00 -1.33
C MET A 1 11.66 -17.49 -2.67
N THR A 2 10.74 -18.18 -3.33
CA THR A 2 10.00 -17.57 -4.44
C THR A 2 9.37 -16.32 -3.86
N ILE A 3 9.72 -15.15 -4.39
CA ILE A 3 9.04 -13.91 -4.03
C ILE A 3 7.68 -14.07 -4.69
N ASP A 4 6.76 -14.75 -4.00
CA ASP A 4 5.35 -14.64 -4.32
C ASP A 4 5.07 -13.12 -4.36
N ASP A 5 4.51 -12.66 -5.49
CA ASP A 5 4.30 -11.26 -5.83
C ASP A 5 3.26 -10.66 -4.87
N HIS A 6 3.68 -10.44 -3.63
CA HIS A 6 2.84 -10.00 -2.53
C HIS A 6 2.66 -8.49 -2.63
N ILE A 7 1.46 -8.10 -3.02
CA ILE A 7 1.04 -6.70 -3.04
C ILE A 7 0.44 -6.36 -1.68
N VAL A 8 0.93 -5.28 -1.06
CA VAL A 8 0.39 -4.72 0.18
C VAL A 8 -0.54 -3.56 -0.18
N PHE A 9 -1.80 -3.67 0.23
CA PHE A 9 -2.76 -2.57 0.07
C PHE A 9 -2.86 -1.80 1.39
N ILE A 10 -2.60 -0.49 1.33
CA ILE A 10 -2.69 0.43 2.47
C ILE A 10 -3.99 1.20 2.35
N VAL A 11 -4.82 1.22 3.40
CA VAL A 11 -6.04 2.02 3.45
C VAL A 11 -5.99 2.87 4.71
N ASP A 12 -5.74 4.17 4.54
CA ASP A 12 -5.56 5.11 5.64
C ASP A 12 -5.97 6.52 5.19
N ASP A 13 -6.72 7.27 6.00
CA ASP A 13 -7.20 8.61 5.65
C ASP A 13 -6.11 9.68 5.78
N ASP A 14 -5.05 9.42 6.55
CA ASP A 14 -3.92 10.33 6.71
C ASP A 14 -2.88 10.16 5.59
N GLU A 15 -2.66 11.23 4.83
CA GLU A 15 -1.69 11.27 3.73
C GLU A 15 -0.26 10.96 4.18
N ARG A 16 0.15 11.49 5.34
CA ARG A 16 1.52 11.33 5.85
C ARG A 16 1.79 9.89 6.25
N VAL A 17 0.77 9.21 6.76
CA VAL A 17 0.86 7.79 7.12
C VAL A 17 0.97 6.93 5.86
N ARG A 18 0.15 7.19 4.84
CA ARG A 18 0.24 6.49 3.55
C ARG A 18 1.61 6.64 2.90
N GLU A 19 2.18 7.84 2.89
CA GLU A 19 3.51 8.12 2.34
C GLU A 19 4.59 7.35 3.11
N ALA A 20 4.63 7.49 4.44
CA ALA A 20 5.64 6.84 5.28
C ALA A 20 5.60 5.31 5.17
N LEU A 21 4.40 4.72 5.12
CA LEU A 21 4.25 3.27 4.93
C LEU A 21 4.66 2.81 3.54
N SER A 22 4.35 3.60 2.51
CA SER A 22 4.75 3.28 1.13
C SER A 22 6.27 3.30 0.98
N GLU A 23 6.94 4.31 1.51
CA GLU A 23 8.41 4.41 1.51
C GLU A 23 9.06 3.25 2.29
N LEU A 24 8.49 2.89 3.44
CA LEU A 24 8.99 1.77 4.25
C LEU A 24 8.90 0.45 3.48
N LEU A 25 7.77 0.16 2.85
CA LEU A 25 7.56 -1.08 2.11
C LEU A 25 8.42 -1.14 0.85
N ASP A 26 8.55 -0.02 0.13
CA ASP A 26 9.43 0.08 -1.04
C ASP A 26 10.90 -0.18 -0.67
N SER A 27 11.37 0.34 0.47
CA SER A 27 12.73 0.07 0.98
C SER A 27 13.00 -1.41 1.28
N HIS A 28 11.96 -2.21 1.49
CA HIS A 28 12.03 -3.66 1.70
C HIS A 28 11.75 -4.46 0.41
N GLY A 29 11.66 -3.79 -0.74
CA GLY A 29 11.36 -4.41 -2.03
C GLY A 29 9.94 -4.96 -2.13
N MET A 30 9.01 -4.44 -1.33
CA MET A 30 7.61 -4.85 -1.34
C MET A 30 6.78 -3.88 -2.16
N ARG A 31 5.91 -4.41 -3.02
CA ARG A 31 4.98 -3.60 -3.80
C ARG A 31 3.83 -3.15 -2.91
N ALA A 32 3.63 -1.83 -2.79
CA ALA A 32 2.54 -1.24 -2.03
C ALA A 32 1.63 -0.36 -2.90
N ILE A 33 0.34 -0.35 -2.61
CA ILE A 33 -0.66 0.54 -3.23
C ILE A 33 -1.49 1.16 -2.11
N ALA A 34 -1.59 2.49 -2.08
CA ALA A 34 -2.24 3.23 -1.00
C ALA A 34 -3.57 3.87 -1.44
N PHE A 35 -4.56 3.85 -0.56
CA PHE A 35 -5.89 4.43 -0.74
C PHE A 35 -6.26 5.29 0.46
N GLU A 36 -6.94 6.42 0.19
CA GLU A 36 -7.41 7.34 1.23
C GLU A 36 -8.63 6.81 1.99
N SER A 37 -9.38 5.87 1.42
CA SER A 37 -10.53 5.28 2.06
C SER A 37 -10.79 3.84 1.61
N ALA A 38 -11.54 3.10 2.41
CA ALA A 38 -12.02 1.76 2.03
C ALA A 38 -12.90 1.82 0.78
N GLY A 39 -13.60 2.93 0.55
CA GLY A 39 -14.41 3.13 -0.64
C GLY A 39 -13.56 3.22 -1.91
N ASP A 40 -12.38 3.83 -1.83
CA ASP A 40 -11.48 3.95 -2.98
C ASP A 40 -10.76 2.63 -3.25
N TYR A 41 -10.41 1.90 -2.19
CA TYR A 41 -9.90 0.54 -2.30
C TYR A 41 -10.88 -0.40 -3.00
N VAL A 42 -12.16 -0.40 -2.60
CA VAL A 42 -13.19 -1.28 -3.21
C VAL A 42 -13.50 -0.88 -4.66
N ARG A 43 -13.24 0.37 -5.06
CA ARG A 43 -13.43 0.84 -6.45
C ARG A 43 -12.21 0.65 -7.33
N ALA A 44 -11.07 0.31 -6.76
CA ALA A 44 -9.87 -0.01 -7.52
C ALA A 44 -10.02 -1.43 -8.07
N ASP A 45 -10.33 -1.52 -9.36
CA ASP A 45 -10.54 -2.75 -10.14
C ASP A 45 -9.23 -3.55 -10.33
#